data_AF-A0A523IIY1-F1
#
_entry.id   AF-A0A523IIY1-F1
#
_cell.length_a   1.000
_cell.length_b   1.000
_cell.length_c   1.000
_cell.angle_alpha   90.00
_cell.angle_beta   90.00
_cell.angle_gamma   90.00
#
_symmetry.space_group_name_H-M   'P 1'
#
loop_
_entity.id
_entity.type
_entity.pdbx_description
1 polymer ?
#
loop_
_entity_poly.entity_id
_entity_poly.type
_entity_poly.pdbx_seq_one_letter_code
_entity_poly.pdbx_strand_id
1 'polypeptide(L)' 'MAEAWLGEGILQRARGDYLKKDLADDDIIDAIAGLWTAHRIADGTAKTLPDSPPRDETGLPMEIVF' A
#
# COMPACT_ATOMS: atom_id res chain seq x y z
N MET A 1 -11.82 -2.86 3.35
CA MET A 1 -11.12 -1.94 2.42
C MET A 1 -10.65 -2.68 1.18
N ALA A 2 -9.74 -3.67 1.30
CA ALA A 2 -9.27 -4.45 0.15
C ALA A 2 -10.38 -5.18 -0.61
N GLU A 3 -11.30 -5.88 0.07
CA GLU A 3 -12.42 -6.58 -0.60
C GLU A 3 -13.43 -5.63 -1.26
N ALA A 4 -13.64 -4.45 -0.66
CA ALA A 4 -14.52 -3.43 -1.24
C ALA A 4 -13.94 -2.83 -2.54
N TRP A 5 -12.60 -2.88 -2.71
CA TRP A 5 -11.90 -2.32 -3.87
C TRP A 5 -11.55 -3.38 -4.93
N LEU A 6 -11.03 -4.53 -4.49
CA LEU A 6 -10.51 -5.60 -5.35
C LEU A 6 -11.48 -6.79 -5.47
N GLY A 7 -12.60 -6.76 -4.77
CA GLY A 7 -13.63 -7.80 -4.75
C GLY A 7 -13.46 -8.82 -3.61
N GLU A 8 -14.57 -9.47 -3.26
CA GLU A 8 -14.63 -10.49 -2.20
C GLU A 8 -13.63 -11.63 -2.44
N GLY A 9 -13.07 -12.16 -1.35
CA GLY A 9 -12.15 -13.29 -1.41
C GLY A 9 -10.81 -12.96 -2.08
N ILE A 10 -10.40 -11.68 -2.12
CA ILE A 10 -9.14 -11.26 -2.73
C ILE A 10 -7.93 -11.99 -2.12
N LEU A 11 -7.93 -12.24 -0.81
CA LEU A 11 -6.84 -12.95 -0.14
C LEU A 11 -6.72 -14.40 -0.63
N GLN A 12 -7.84 -15.11 -0.78
CA GLN A 12 -7.86 -16.48 -1.30
C GLN A 12 -7.45 -16.53 -2.78
N ARG A 13 -7.91 -15.57 -3.58
CA ARG A 13 -7.52 -15.48 -5.00
C ARG A 13 -6.05 -15.14 -5.18
N ALA A 14 -5.51 -14.21 -4.38
CA ALA A 14 -4.10 -13.85 -4.39
C ALA A 14 -3.21 -15.00 -3.87
N ARG A 15 -3.71 -15.79 -2.90
CA ARG A 15 -3.04 -17.00 -2.41
C ARG A 15 -2.94 -18.08 -3.48
N GLY A 16 -3.98 -18.29 -4.29
CA GLY A 16 -4.01 -19.34 -5.30
C GLY A 16 -3.65 -20.71 -4.72
N ASP A 17 -2.69 -21.39 -5.36
CA ASP A 17 -2.21 -22.72 -4.95
C ASP A 17 -0.98 -22.69 -4.03
N TYR A 18 -0.52 -21.51 -3.61
CA TYR A 18 0.65 -21.39 -2.74
C TYR A 18 0.33 -21.85 -1.31
N LEU A 19 1.22 -22.66 -0.74
CA LEU A 19 1.14 -23.04 0.67
C LEU A 19 1.37 -21.82 1.56
N LYS A 20 0.73 -21.80 2.72
CA LYS A 20 0.87 -20.70 3.70
C LYS A 20 2.30 -20.44 4.15
N LYS A 21 3.16 -21.47 4.12
CA LYS A 21 4.58 -21.34 4.46
C LYS A 21 5.43 -20.64 3.38
N ASP A 22 4.95 -20.65 2.13
CA ASP A 22 5.67 -20.12 0.97
C ASP A 22 5.12 -18.74 0.54
N LEU A 23 3.90 -18.43 0.98
CA LEU A 23 3.24 -17.13 0.81
C LEU A 23 2.36 -16.90 2.05
N ALA A 24 2.81 -16.11 3.00
CA ALA A 24 2.05 -15.85 4.21
C ALA A 24 0.93 -14.83 3.95
N ASP A 25 0.01 -14.66 4.89
CA ASP A 25 -1.13 -13.74 4.69
C ASP A 25 -0.66 -12.27 4.68
N ASP A 26 0.39 -11.96 5.45
CA ASP A 26 1.05 -10.65 5.48
C ASP A 26 1.72 -10.31 4.15
N ASP A 27 2.42 -11.25 3.50
CA ASP A 27 2.98 -11.03 2.15
C ASP A 27 1.91 -10.54 1.15
N ILE A 28 0.73 -11.15 1.18
CA ILE A 28 -0.40 -10.77 0.31
C ILE A 28 -0.95 -9.40 0.70
N ILE A 29 -1.11 -9.15 2.01
CA ILE A 29 -1.62 -7.88 2.52
C ILE A 29 -0.66 -6.73 2.19
N ASP A 30 0.65 -6.93 2.35
CA ASP A 30 1.68 -5.95 2.04
C ASP A 30 1.70 -5.63 0.54
N ALA A 31 1.55 -6.64 -0.32
CA ALA A 31 1.40 -6.42 -1.76
C ALA A 31 0.14 -5.61 -2.11
N ILE A 32 -1.00 -5.90 -1.46
CA ILE A 32 -2.24 -5.13 -1.63
C ILE A 32 -2.08 -3.69 -1.12
N ALA A 33 -1.38 -3.50 0.00
CA ALA A 33 -1.09 -2.18 0.56
C ALA A 33 -0.19 -1.36 -0.38
N GLY A 34 0.81 -2.00 -0.99
CA GLY A 34 1.64 -1.39 -2.03
C GLY A 34 0.82 -0.98 -3.26
N LEU A 35 -0.06 -1.87 -3.74
CA LEU A 35 -0.96 -1.59 -4.86
C LEU A 35 -1.90 -0.41 -4.55
N TRP A 36 -2.52 -0.38 -3.37
CA TRP A 36 -3.38 0.71 -2.93
C TRP A 36 -2.64 2.04 -2.84
N THR A 37 -1.41 2.02 -2.33
CA THR A 37 -0.57 3.22 -2.23
C THR A 37 -0.21 3.74 -3.62
N ALA A 38 0.23 2.86 -4.52
CA ALA A 38 0.53 3.22 -5.90
C ALA A 38 -0.70 3.80 -6.63
N HIS A 39 -1.88 3.21 -6.43
CA HIS A 39 -3.12 3.71 -7.01
C HIS A 39 -3.42 5.15 -6.57
N ARG A 40 -3.32 5.46 -5.28
CA ARG A 40 -3.57 6.82 -4.76
C ARG A 40 -2.55 7.84 -5.24
N ILE A 41 -1.29 7.44 -5.40
CA ILE A 41 -0.26 8.30 -6.00
C ILE A 41 -0.60 8.59 -7.47
N ALA A 42 -0.95 7.55 -8.23
CA ALA A 42 -1.30 7.68 -9.65
C ALA A 42 -2.56 8.53 -9.87
N ASP A 43 -3.54 8.43 -8.97
CA ASP A 43 -4.79 9.19 -9.00
C ASP A 43 -4.66 10.61 -8.41
N GLY A 44 -3.49 10.97 -7.85
CA GLY A 44 -3.26 12.26 -7.20
C GLY A 44 -4.04 12.46 -5.89
N THR A 45 -4.52 11.38 -5.28
CA THR A 45 -5.29 11.38 -4.02
C THR A 45 -4.46 10.98 -2.80
N ALA A 46 -3.19 10.61 -2.99
CA ALA A 46 -2.23 10.46 -1.90
C ALA A 46 -2.03 11.78 -1.15
N LYS A 47 -1.94 11.71 0.18
CA LYS A 47 -1.77 12.87 1.05
C LYS A 47 -0.46 12.78 1.80
N THR A 48 0.00 13.92 2.29
CA THR A 48 1.24 14.03 3.04
C THR A 48 1.01 14.80 4.33
N LEU A 49 1.63 14.36 5.42
CA LEU A 49 1.73 15.12 6.67
C LEU A 49 3.19 15.58 6.91
N PRO A 50 3.44 16.87 7.17
CA PRO A 50 2.50 17.99 7.02
C PRO A 50 2.25 18.32 5.54
N ASP A 51 1.15 19.04 5.22
CA ASP A 51 0.79 19.39 3.83
C ASP A 51 1.92 20.11 3.06
N SER A 52 2.78 20.82 3.76
CA SER A 52 4.02 21.41 3.23
C SER A 52 5.21 20.90 4.04
N PRO A 53 5.79 19.75 3.68
CA PRO A 53 6.86 19.12 4.46
C PRO A 53 8.12 19.99 4.48
N PRO A 54 8.71 20.26 5.65
CA PRO A 54 10.01 20.91 5.72
C PRO A 54 11.07 20.00 5.10
N ARG A 55 12.19 20.57 4.67
CA ARG A 55 13.33 19.79 4.20
C ARG A 55 14.38 19.69 5.29
N ASP A 56 15.03 18.54 5.39
CA ASP A 56 16.17 18.35 6.28
C ASP A 56 17.45 19.03 5.74
N GLU A 57 18.57 18.89 6.46
CA GLU A 57 19.88 19.46 6.10
C GLU A 57 20.44 18.92 4.78
N THR A 58 19.95 17.77 4.30
CA THR A 58 20.31 17.16 3.02
C THR A 58 19.35 17.53 1.88
N GLY A 59 18.29 18.27 2.20
CA GLY A 59 17.25 18.70 1.27
C GLY A 59 16.14 17.67 1.05
N LEU A 60 16.05 16.59 1.84
CA LEU A 60 14.96 15.60 1.73
C LEU A 60 13.68 16.10 2.43
N PRO A 61 12.49 15.88 1.85
CA PRO A 61 11.24 16.23 2.51
C PRO A 61 11.03 15.34 3.75
N MET A 62 10.77 15.98 4.89
CA MET A 62 10.41 15.31 6.14
C MET A 62 8.90 15.10 6.16
N GLU A 63 8.45 14.01 5.55
CA GLU A 63 7.04 13.74 5.27
C GLU A 63 6.57 12.34 5.68
N ILE A 64 5.29 12.22 6.01
CA ILE A 64 4.57 10.95 6.11
C ILE A 64 3.51 10.94 5.01
N VAL A 65 3.70 10.10 3.99
CA VAL A 65 2.74 9.92 2.90
C VAL A 65 1.71 8.85 3.29
N PHE A 66 0.43 9.17 3.17
CA PHE A 66 -0.68 8.29 3.57
C PHE A 66 -1.87 8.37 2.64
#